data_AF-A0ABD7R2C3-F1
#
_entry.id   AF-A0ABD7R2C3-F1
#
_cell.length_a   1.000
_cell.length_b   1.000
_cell.length_c   1.000
_cell.angle_alpha   90.00
_cell.angle_beta   90.00
_cell.angle_gamma   90.00
#
_symmetry.space_group_name_H-M   'P 1'
#
loop_
_entity.id
_entity.type
_entity.pdbx_description
1 polymer ?
#
loop_
_entity_poly.entity_id
_entity_poly.type
_entity_poly.pdbx_seq_one_letter_code
_entity_poly.pdbx_strand_id
1 'polypeptide(L)'
;MDLGDLDDATAPDAAAVIRRWADVPAWVDALVAARPFGSVPALIDRARAESASWGGPELDHALAQHPRIGERTTDASSAREQSSMRTAGDEVAGRIADGNVAYEQRFGRVFLVRAAGRTPEELLAELDRRLGADPAVEAHEAAAALADIALHRIRATFAVPHLTTHVLGATTGTPAVGVGLTLSTVDGDVVATGSTDTDGRAALGPDVLARTDHVLRFDTGPYFAAAGVPTFHPFVTVAFRVTGTEHLHVPLLLSPFAYSTYRGS
;
A
#
# COMPACT_ATOMS: atom_id res chain seq x y z
N MET A 1 4.47 2.58 14.26
CA MET A 1 3.34 1.92 14.92
C MET A 1 3.20 0.57 14.27
N ASP A 2 3.35 -0.47 15.07
CA ASP A 2 2.96 -1.83 14.70
C ASP A 2 1.46 -2.03 15.00
N LEU A 3 0.86 -3.10 14.48
CA LEU A 3 -0.53 -3.45 14.81
C LEU A 3 -0.67 -3.80 16.29
N GLY A 4 0.32 -4.47 16.89
CA GLY A 4 0.32 -4.76 18.34
C GLY A 4 0.20 -3.49 19.18
N ASP A 5 0.88 -2.40 18.80
CA ASP A 5 0.76 -1.10 19.47
C ASP A 5 -0.69 -0.59 19.45
N LEU A 6 -1.41 -0.78 18.33
CA LEU A 6 -2.81 -0.39 18.22
C LEU A 6 -3.73 -1.29 19.05
N ASP A 7 -3.49 -2.60 19.01
CA ASP A 7 -4.28 -3.59 19.75
C ASP A 7 -4.16 -3.39 21.26
N ASP A 8 -2.97 -3.06 21.76
CA ASP A 8 -2.69 -2.83 23.18
C ASP A 8 -2.97 -1.39 23.65
N ALA A 9 -3.19 -0.45 22.73
CA ALA A 9 -3.44 0.95 23.07
C ALA A 9 -4.71 1.16 23.90
N THR A 10 -4.71 2.21 24.74
CA THR A 10 -5.93 2.66 25.40
C THR A 10 -7.00 3.05 24.37
N ALA A 11 -8.28 2.98 24.73
CA ALA A 11 -9.36 3.37 23.81
C ALA A 11 -9.19 4.81 23.25
N PRO A 12 -8.81 5.84 24.04
CA PRO A 12 -8.53 7.17 23.50
C PRO A 12 -7.36 7.21 22.52
N ASP A 13 -6.27 6.49 22.80
CA ASP A 13 -5.07 6.48 21.94
C ASP A 13 -5.35 5.78 20.61
N ALA A 14 -6.03 4.64 20.64
CA ALA A 14 -6.43 3.94 19.43
C ALA A 14 -7.41 4.78 18.59
N ALA A 15 -8.37 5.44 19.23
CA ALA A 15 -9.28 6.35 18.54
C ALA A 15 -8.50 7.49 17.85
N ALA A 16 -7.46 8.04 18.49
CA ALA A 16 -6.61 9.07 17.90
C ALA A 16 -5.81 8.59 16.68
N VAL A 17 -5.44 7.30 16.63
CA VAL A 17 -4.82 6.68 15.45
C VAL A 17 -5.85 6.47 14.34
N ILE A 18 -6.98 5.83 14.67
CA ILE A 18 -8.01 5.44 13.69
C ILE A 18 -8.61 6.67 13.00
N ARG A 19 -8.83 7.78 13.72
CA ARG A 19 -9.30 9.05 13.15
C ARG A 19 -8.40 9.61 12.04
N ARG A 20 -7.11 9.25 12.02
CA ARG A 20 -6.19 9.69 10.94
C ARG A 20 -6.48 8.98 9.62
N TRP A 21 -7.15 7.82 9.64
CA TRP A 21 -7.54 7.11 8.42
C TRP A 21 -8.83 7.71 7.85
N ALA A 22 -9.85 7.88 8.70
CA ALA A 22 -11.06 8.64 8.43
C ALA A 22 -11.68 9.10 9.75
N ASP A 23 -12.10 10.37 9.81
CA ASP A 23 -12.78 10.91 10.98
C ASP A 23 -14.29 10.66 10.86
N VAL A 24 -14.71 9.42 11.13
CA VAL A 24 -16.11 9.01 11.16
C VAL A 24 -16.38 8.40 12.54
N PRO A 25 -17.06 9.12 13.46
CA PRO A 25 -17.13 8.73 14.87
C PRO A 25 -17.62 7.29 15.11
N ALA A 26 -18.72 6.88 14.45
CA ALA A 26 -19.27 5.54 14.60
C ALA A 26 -18.29 4.44 14.13
N TRP A 27 -17.54 4.70 13.06
CA TRP A 27 -16.53 3.77 12.54
C TRP A 27 -15.30 3.70 13.44
N VAL A 28 -14.86 4.85 13.97
CA VAL A 28 -13.78 4.92 14.95
C VAL A 28 -14.13 4.09 16.18
N ASP A 29 -15.32 4.31 16.75
CA ASP A 29 -15.79 3.58 17.92
C ASP A 29 -15.91 2.08 17.66
N ALA A 30 -16.44 1.69 16.49
CA ALA A 30 -16.55 0.29 16.09
C ALA A 30 -15.18 -0.40 15.97
N LEU A 31 -14.19 0.25 15.37
CA LEU A 31 -12.83 -0.29 15.26
C LEU A 31 -12.11 -0.33 16.61
N VAL A 32 -12.28 0.69 17.46
CA VAL A 32 -11.71 0.70 18.81
C VAL A 32 -12.24 -0.47 19.63
N ALA A 33 -13.53 -0.79 19.51
CA ALA A 33 -14.20 -1.89 20.20
C ALA A 33 -13.90 -3.28 19.61
N ALA A 34 -13.52 -3.36 18.33
CA ALA A 34 -13.23 -4.63 17.65
C ALA A 34 -11.81 -5.17 17.89
N ARG A 35 -10.94 -4.39 18.54
CA ARG A 35 -9.59 -4.84 18.92
C ARG A 35 -9.63 -5.96 19.98
N PRO A 36 -8.63 -6.85 20.02
CA PRO A 36 -7.46 -6.90 19.14
C PRO A 36 -7.76 -7.52 17.76
N PHE A 37 -7.09 -7.05 16.71
CA PHE A 37 -7.24 -7.58 15.35
C PHE A 37 -6.30 -8.73 15.04
N GLY A 38 -5.10 -8.75 15.64
CA GLY A 38 -4.08 -9.79 15.45
C GLY A 38 -3.40 -9.82 14.07
N SER A 39 -4.02 -9.29 13.02
CA SER A 39 -3.40 -9.12 11.71
C SER A 39 -3.96 -7.92 10.93
N VAL A 40 -3.14 -7.30 10.08
CA VAL A 40 -3.56 -6.16 9.24
C VAL A 40 -4.67 -6.55 8.26
N PRO A 41 -4.68 -7.75 7.64
CA PRO A 41 -5.82 -8.22 6.85
C PRO A 41 -7.14 -8.23 7.64
N ALA A 42 -7.15 -8.75 8.88
CA ALA A 42 -8.35 -8.77 9.71
C ALA A 42 -8.84 -7.35 10.06
N LEU A 43 -7.93 -6.42 10.34
CA LEU A 43 -8.26 -5.00 10.51
C LEU A 43 -8.89 -4.41 9.23
N ILE A 44 -8.30 -4.65 8.06
CA ILE A 44 -8.82 -4.14 6.77
C ILE A 44 -10.21 -4.71 6.49
N ASP A 45 -10.43 -6.00 6.74
CA ASP A 45 -11.73 -6.64 6.53
C ASP A 45 -12.79 -6.05 7.46
N ARG A 46 -12.45 -5.84 8.74
CA ARG A 46 -13.37 -5.19 9.67
C ARG A 46 -13.65 -3.74 9.27
N ALA A 47 -12.62 -2.97 8.94
CA ALA A 47 -12.73 -1.60 8.47
C ALA A 47 -13.61 -1.46 7.22
N ARG A 48 -13.49 -2.41 6.29
CA ARG A 48 -14.34 -2.48 5.08
C ARG A 48 -15.79 -2.79 5.43
N ALA A 49 -16.03 -3.75 6.32
CA ALA A 49 -17.39 -4.09 6.74
C ALA A 49 -18.10 -2.89 7.41
N GLU A 50 -17.40 -2.18 8.30
CA GLU A 50 -17.95 -1.02 9.02
C GLU A 50 -18.14 0.23 8.12
N SER A 51 -17.50 0.27 6.94
CA SER A 51 -17.64 1.38 6.00
C SER A 51 -18.59 1.10 4.83
N ALA A 52 -19.08 -0.15 4.70
CA ALA A 52 -19.94 -0.56 3.59
C ALA A 52 -21.28 0.19 3.52
N SER A 53 -21.78 0.69 4.66
CA SER A 53 -23.05 1.40 4.76
C SER A 53 -22.91 2.92 4.84
N TRP A 54 -21.70 3.47 4.66
CA TRP A 54 -21.50 4.92 4.73
C TRP A 54 -22.31 5.66 3.66
N GLY A 55 -22.79 6.86 4.03
CA GLY A 55 -23.49 7.76 3.13
C GLY A 55 -23.19 9.22 3.43
N GLY A 56 -24.15 10.09 3.11
CA GLY A 56 -24.02 11.54 3.28
C GLY A 56 -23.57 11.98 4.68
N PRO A 57 -24.15 11.48 5.80
CA PRO A 57 -23.77 11.91 7.13
C PRO A 57 -22.31 11.61 7.50
N GLU A 58 -21.82 10.41 7.22
CA GLU A 58 -20.43 10.03 7.49
C GLU A 58 -19.47 10.82 6.62
N LEU A 59 -19.82 10.99 5.33
CA LEU A 59 -19.06 11.77 4.37
C LEU A 59 -18.94 13.24 4.80
N ASP A 60 -20.06 13.86 5.17
CA ASP A 60 -20.10 15.27 5.56
C ASP A 60 -19.30 15.50 6.86
N HIS A 61 -19.36 14.56 7.82
CA HIS A 61 -18.55 14.65 9.03
C HIS A 61 -17.05 14.55 8.72
N ALA A 62 -16.65 13.56 7.94
CA ALA A 62 -15.25 13.35 7.58
C ALA A 62 -14.69 14.55 6.80
N LEU A 63 -15.48 15.14 5.90
CA LEU A 63 -15.10 16.29 5.10
C LEU A 63 -15.17 17.63 5.83
N ALA A 64 -15.98 17.76 6.89
CA ALA A 64 -16.06 19.00 7.67
C ALA A 64 -14.73 19.39 8.32
N GLN A 65 -13.83 18.43 8.54
CA GLN A 65 -12.49 18.65 9.10
C GLN A 65 -11.41 18.84 8.01
N HIS A 66 -11.76 18.73 6.73
CA HIS A 66 -10.84 19.01 5.62
C HIS A 66 -10.82 20.52 5.32
N PRO A 67 -9.64 21.17 5.32
CA PRO A 67 -9.53 22.57 4.94
C PRO A 67 -10.07 22.80 3.52
N ARG A 68 -10.85 23.85 3.34
CA ARG A 68 -11.46 24.20 2.05
C ARG A 68 -10.35 24.49 1.03
N ILE A 69 -10.57 24.05 -0.22
CA ILE A 69 -9.66 24.32 -1.34
C ILE A 69 -9.49 25.84 -1.47
N GLY A 70 -8.25 26.31 -1.24
CA GLY A 70 -7.89 27.73 -1.15
C GLY A 70 -6.99 28.05 0.05
N GLU A 71 -7.07 27.25 1.12
CA GLU A 71 -6.09 27.27 2.22
C GLU A 71 -5.08 26.14 1.97
N ARG A 72 -3.82 26.50 1.68
CA ARG A 72 -2.75 25.52 1.39
C ARG A 72 -2.64 24.49 2.51
N THR A 73 -2.92 23.23 2.23
CA THR A 73 -2.48 22.12 3.07
C THR A 73 -1.15 21.61 2.55
N THR A 74 -0.15 21.58 3.43
CA THR A 74 1.20 21.08 3.16
C THR A 74 1.29 19.55 3.38
N ASP A 75 0.22 18.81 3.17
CA ASP A 75 0.18 17.38 3.48
C ASP A 75 0.76 16.53 2.35
N ALA A 76 1.87 15.85 2.65
CA ALA A 76 2.62 14.99 1.73
C ALA A 76 1.84 13.76 1.20
N SER A 77 0.66 13.46 1.76
CA SER A 77 -0.25 12.42 1.24
C SER A 77 -0.98 12.89 -0.03
N SER A 78 -1.48 14.14 -0.02
CA SER A 78 -2.22 14.73 -1.15
C SER A 78 -1.36 14.87 -2.41
N ALA A 79 -0.05 15.14 -2.26
CA ALA A 79 0.88 15.28 -3.37
C ALA A 79 1.12 13.97 -4.16
N ARG A 80 1.01 12.80 -3.51
CA ARG A 80 1.14 11.49 -4.18
C ARG A 80 -0.16 11.06 -4.84
N GLU A 81 -1.30 11.38 -4.23
CA GLU A 81 -2.63 11.07 -4.76
C GLU A 81 -2.96 11.90 -6.03
N GLN A 82 -2.42 13.11 -6.16
CA GLN A 82 -2.59 13.97 -7.34
C GLN A 82 -1.55 13.76 -8.44
N SER A 83 -0.75 12.69 -8.34
CA SER A 83 0.35 12.42 -9.27
C SER A 83 -0.08 12.30 -10.74
N SER A 84 -1.32 11.85 -10.99
CA SER A 84 -1.93 11.70 -12.31
C SER A 84 -2.22 13.03 -13.03
N MET A 85 -2.40 14.14 -12.30
CA MET A 85 -2.63 15.45 -12.93
C MET A 85 -1.40 16.01 -13.65
N ARG A 86 -0.20 15.48 -13.37
CA ARG A 86 1.06 15.97 -13.96
C ARG A 86 1.20 15.72 -15.46
N THR A 87 0.38 14.83 -16.02
CA THR A 87 0.38 14.49 -17.46
C THR A 87 -0.83 15.05 -18.19
N ALA A 88 -1.70 15.81 -17.53
CA ALA A 88 -2.90 16.37 -18.15
C ALA A 88 -2.53 17.47 -19.15
N GLY A 89 -3.15 17.44 -20.33
CA GLY A 89 -3.12 18.59 -21.24
C GLY A 89 -3.90 19.78 -20.66
N ASP A 90 -3.52 21.00 -21.02
CA ASP A 90 -4.09 22.25 -20.48
C ASP A 90 -5.63 22.31 -20.58
N GLU A 91 -6.21 21.77 -21.66
CA GLU A 91 -7.66 21.69 -21.86
C GLU A 91 -8.35 20.76 -20.85
N VAL A 92 -7.79 19.57 -20.62
CA VAL A 92 -8.34 18.57 -19.68
C VAL A 92 -8.24 19.11 -18.25
N ALA A 93 -7.11 19.72 -17.90
CA ALA A 93 -6.91 20.34 -16.59
C ALA A 93 -7.93 21.46 -16.33
N GLY A 94 -8.19 22.31 -17.34
CA GLY A 94 -9.21 23.36 -17.27
C GLY A 94 -10.61 22.81 -17.02
N ARG A 95 -11.03 21.79 -17.78
CA ARG A 95 -12.35 21.16 -17.60
C ARG A 95 -12.53 20.50 -16.23
N ILE A 96 -11.49 19.88 -15.69
CA ILE A 96 -11.54 19.30 -14.34
C ILE A 96 -11.68 20.42 -13.29
N ALA A 97 -10.98 21.54 -13.45
CA ALA A 97 -11.12 22.68 -12.54
C ALA A 97 -12.56 23.23 -12.55
N ASP A 98 -13.14 23.46 -13.73
CA ASP A 98 -14.52 23.93 -13.86
C ASP A 98 -15.52 22.92 -13.30
N GLY A 99 -15.32 21.63 -13.57
CA GLY A 99 -16.16 20.56 -13.05
C GLY A 99 -16.11 20.45 -11.52
N ASN A 100 -14.95 20.63 -10.90
CA ASN A 100 -14.82 20.63 -9.43
C ASN A 100 -15.59 21.80 -8.81
N VAL A 101 -15.54 23.00 -9.42
CA VAL A 101 -16.35 24.15 -8.99
C VAL A 101 -17.84 23.85 -9.10
N ALA A 102 -18.28 23.29 -10.23
CA ALA A 102 -19.68 22.89 -10.42
C ALA A 102 -20.11 21.82 -9.40
N TYR A 103 -19.22 20.88 -9.08
CA TYR A 103 -19.48 19.79 -8.13
C TYR A 103 -19.68 20.33 -6.72
N GLU A 104 -18.78 21.22 -6.27
CA GLU A 104 -18.90 21.88 -4.97
C GLU A 104 -20.18 22.71 -4.86
N GLN A 105 -20.55 23.44 -5.92
CA GLN A 105 -21.80 24.22 -5.93
C GLN A 105 -23.05 23.33 -5.85
N ARG A 106 -23.04 22.17 -6.52
CA ARG A 106 -24.20 21.26 -6.56
C ARG A 106 -24.35 20.44 -5.30
N PHE A 107 -23.24 19.87 -4.80
CA PHE A 107 -23.27 18.87 -3.73
C PHE A 107 -22.78 19.41 -2.38
N GLY A 108 -22.26 20.64 -2.33
CA GLY A 108 -21.81 21.29 -1.10
C GLY A 108 -20.51 20.72 -0.51
N ARG A 109 -19.75 19.94 -1.29
CA ARG A 109 -18.54 19.25 -0.85
C ARG A 109 -17.54 19.07 -1.99
N VAL A 110 -16.28 18.85 -1.66
CA VAL A 110 -15.21 18.58 -2.64
C VAL A 110 -15.46 17.27 -3.38
N PHE A 111 -15.03 17.20 -4.64
CA PHE A 111 -15.06 15.95 -5.41
C PHE A 111 -14.02 14.97 -4.87
N LEU A 112 -14.48 13.82 -4.37
CA LEU A 112 -13.63 12.74 -3.90
C LEU A 112 -13.61 11.59 -4.89
N VAL A 113 -12.42 11.19 -5.31
CA VAL A 113 -12.22 10.05 -6.21
C VAL A 113 -10.88 9.39 -5.92
N ARG A 114 -10.81 8.06 -6.06
CA ARG A 114 -9.54 7.35 -6.06
C ARG A 114 -8.77 7.67 -7.35
N ALA A 115 -7.80 8.56 -7.26
CA ALA A 115 -7.01 9.00 -8.41
C ALA A 115 -5.91 8.01 -8.84
N ALA A 116 -5.45 7.14 -7.93
CA ALA A 116 -4.40 6.16 -8.22
C ALA A 116 -4.84 5.17 -9.30
N GLY A 117 -4.09 5.13 -10.42
CA GLY A 117 -4.34 4.24 -11.55
C GLY A 117 -5.30 4.77 -12.61
N ARG A 118 -5.76 6.02 -12.50
CA ARG A 118 -6.62 6.68 -13.50
C ARG A 118 -5.84 7.74 -14.28
N THR A 119 -6.12 7.83 -15.58
CA THR A 119 -5.69 8.92 -16.45
C THR A 119 -6.50 10.19 -16.18
N PRO A 120 -5.98 11.39 -16.53
CA PRO A 120 -6.74 12.63 -16.45
C PRO A 120 -8.10 12.58 -17.17
N GLU A 121 -8.17 11.92 -18.32
CA GLU A 121 -9.38 11.77 -19.12
C GLU A 121 -10.42 10.88 -18.40
N GLU A 122 -9.99 9.79 -17.77
CA GLU A 122 -10.86 8.95 -16.94
C GLU A 122 -11.37 9.69 -15.69
N LEU A 123 -10.54 10.55 -15.09
CA LEU A 123 -10.95 11.39 -13.96
C LEU A 123 -12.01 12.40 -14.38
N LEU A 124 -11.82 13.05 -15.53
CA LEU A 124 -12.78 14.00 -16.08
C LEU A 124 -14.10 13.31 -16.45
N ALA A 125 -14.04 12.15 -17.11
CA ALA A 125 -15.25 11.38 -17.44
C ALA A 125 -16.03 10.97 -16.19
N GLU A 126 -15.33 10.59 -15.12
CA GLU A 126 -15.97 10.27 -13.85
C GLU A 126 -16.61 11.49 -13.17
N LEU A 127 -15.91 12.63 -13.17
CA LEU A 127 -16.44 13.89 -12.66
C LEU A 127 -17.70 14.31 -13.40
N ASP A 128 -17.68 14.28 -14.73
CA ASP A 128 -18.83 14.62 -15.59
C ASP A 128 -20.02 13.67 -15.33
N ARG A 129 -19.77 12.36 -15.18
CA ARG A 129 -20.81 11.37 -14.85
C ARG A 129 -21.47 11.68 -13.50
N ARG A 130 -20.66 11.92 -12.48
CA ARG A 130 -21.10 12.15 -11.09
C ARG A 130 -21.79 13.49 -10.90
N LEU A 131 -21.38 14.52 -11.63
CA LEU A 131 -22.11 15.78 -11.74
C LEU A 131 -23.56 15.59 -12.22
N GLY A 132 -23.82 14.58 -13.04
CA GLY A 132 -25.16 14.22 -13.51
C GLY A 132 -25.98 13.38 -12.54
N ALA A 133 -25.38 12.84 -11.47
CA ALA A 133 -26.02 11.88 -10.58
C ALA A 133 -27.06 12.51 -9.63
N ASP A 134 -27.97 11.68 -9.15
CA ASP A 134 -28.86 12.02 -8.03
C ASP A 134 -28.02 12.26 -6.76
N PRO A 135 -28.32 13.29 -5.94
CA PRO A 135 -27.53 13.60 -4.75
C PRO A 135 -27.37 12.45 -3.74
N ALA A 136 -28.36 11.55 -3.60
CA ALA A 136 -28.26 10.43 -2.68
C ALA A 136 -27.34 9.33 -3.23
N VAL A 137 -27.40 9.08 -4.54
CA VAL A 137 -26.48 8.16 -5.24
C VAL A 137 -25.06 8.69 -5.16
N GLU A 138 -24.87 9.98 -5.44
CA GLU A 138 -23.57 10.63 -5.37
C GLU A 138 -22.97 10.57 -3.95
N ALA A 139 -23.77 10.84 -2.92
CA ALA A 139 -23.30 10.75 -1.54
C ALA A 139 -22.79 9.34 -1.19
N HIS A 140 -23.44 8.28 -1.70
CA HIS A 140 -23.00 6.92 -1.48
C HIS A 140 -21.71 6.59 -2.27
N GLU A 141 -21.60 7.03 -3.53
CA GLU A 141 -20.38 6.86 -4.32
C GLU A 141 -19.19 7.61 -3.70
N ALA A 142 -19.38 8.85 -3.25
CA ALA A 142 -18.36 9.64 -2.57
C ALA A 142 -17.95 9.01 -1.22
N ALA A 143 -18.90 8.47 -0.46
CA ALA A 143 -18.62 7.75 0.78
C ALA A 143 -17.82 6.46 0.53
N ALA A 144 -18.13 5.72 -0.55
CA ALA A 144 -17.35 4.56 -0.97
C ALA A 144 -15.91 4.95 -1.37
N ALA A 145 -15.73 6.09 -2.05
CA ALA A 145 -14.40 6.61 -2.36
C ALA A 145 -13.62 6.99 -1.09
N LEU A 146 -14.28 7.61 -0.10
CA LEU A 146 -13.69 7.89 1.22
C LEU A 146 -13.27 6.61 1.95
N ALA A 147 -14.12 5.57 1.93
CA ALA A 147 -13.80 4.26 2.51
C ALA A 147 -12.56 3.64 1.86
N ASP A 148 -12.45 3.67 0.54
CA ASP A 148 -11.27 3.19 -0.18
C ASP A 148 -9.99 3.95 0.21
N ILE A 149 -10.08 5.27 0.39
CA ILE A 149 -8.96 6.11 0.87
C ILE A 149 -8.58 5.69 2.30
N ALA A 150 -9.56 5.51 3.19
CA ALA A 150 -9.32 5.08 4.57
C ALA A 150 -8.61 3.71 4.62
N LEU A 151 -9.07 2.74 3.83
CA LEU A 151 -8.44 1.42 3.72
C LEU A 151 -7.02 1.50 3.15
N HIS A 152 -6.77 2.39 2.19
CA HIS A 152 -5.43 2.64 1.68
C HIS A 152 -4.51 3.25 2.76
N ARG A 153 -5.01 4.19 3.57
CA ARG A 153 -4.27 4.77 4.70
C ARG A 153 -3.97 3.74 5.79
N ILE A 154 -4.89 2.82 6.08
CA ILE A 154 -4.64 1.67 6.97
C ILE A 154 -3.46 0.87 6.43
N ARG A 155 -3.52 0.43 5.16
CA ARG A 155 -2.42 -0.30 4.53
C ARG A 155 -1.11 0.47 4.65
N ALA A 156 -1.09 1.74 4.27
CA ALA A 156 0.12 2.57 4.32
C ALA A 156 0.66 2.78 5.75
N THR A 157 -0.18 2.72 6.78
CA THR A 157 0.24 2.85 8.18
C THR A 157 1.06 1.65 8.64
N PHE A 158 0.69 0.45 8.18
CA PHE A 158 1.32 -0.80 8.59
C PHE A 158 2.25 -1.40 7.53
N ALA A 159 2.19 -0.92 6.28
CA ALA A 159 2.99 -1.41 5.18
C ALA A 159 4.48 -1.20 5.42
N VAL A 160 5.22 -2.29 5.28
CA VAL A 160 6.54 -2.25 4.65
C VAL A 160 6.30 -2.59 3.19
N PRO A 161 6.54 -1.65 2.26
CA PRO A 161 6.37 -1.95 0.86
C PRO A 161 7.46 -2.95 0.47
N HIS A 162 7.02 -4.20 0.24
CA HIS A 162 7.65 -5.28 -0.53
C HIS A 162 9.15 -5.56 -0.28
N LEU A 163 9.48 -6.83 -0.05
CA LEU A 163 10.87 -7.25 -0.03
C LEU A 163 11.42 -7.22 -1.45
N THR A 164 12.39 -6.36 -1.72
CA THR A 164 13.18 -6.46 -2.95
C THR A 164 14.44 -7.28 -2.72
N THR A 165 14.87 -7.96 -3.77
CA THR A 165 16.16 -8.64 -3.80
C THR A 165 16.84 -8.38 -5.14
N HIS A 166 18.15 -8.53 -5.14
CA HIS A 166 19.00 -8.49 -6.32
C HIS A 166 20.07 -9.54 -6.14
N VAL A 167 20.15 -10.47 -7.09
CA VAL A 167 21.15 -11.54 -7.08
C VAL A 167 22.18 -11.25 -8.17
N LEU A 168 23.43 -11.09 -7.74
CA LEU A 168 24.56 -10.80 -8.61
C LEU A 168 25.59 -11.91 -8.51
N GLY A 169 26.13 -12.35 -9.64
CA GLY A 169 27.29 -13.24 -9.68
C GLY A 169 28.52 -12.52 -9.12
N ALA A 170 29.02 -12.94 -7.96
CA ALA A 170 30.16 -12.28 -7.30
C ALA A 170 31.46 -12.39 -8.11
N THR A 171 31.58 -13.42 -8.95
CA THR A 171 32.77 -13.64 -9.79
C THR A 171 32.69 -12.89 -11.12
N THR A 172 31.49 -12.72 -11.67
CA THR A 172 31.27 -12.15 -13.02
C THR A 172 30.79 -10.71 -12.99
N GLY A 173 30.25 -10.24 -11.87
CA GLY A 173 29.56 -8.96 -11.76
C GLY A 173 28.24 -8.90 -12.54
N THR A 174 27.74 -10.03 -13.05
CA THR A 174 26.54 -10.09 -13.88
C THR A 174 25.31 -10.48 -13.07
N PRO A 175 24.11 -10.00 -13.44
CA PRO A 175 22.87 -10.46 -12.82
C PRO A 175 22.67 -11.98 -12.92
N ALA A 176 22.20 -12.59 -11.84
CA ALA A 176 21.81 -13.99 -11.81
C ALA A 176 20.32 -14.11 -12.15
N VAL A 177 20.03 -14.40 -13.42
CA VAL A 177 18.68 -14.46 -13.98
C VAL A 177 18.01 -15.81 -13.66
N GLY A 178 16.74 -15.80 -13.27
CA GLY A 178 15.94 -17.01 -13.07
C GLY A 178 16.22 -17.78 -11.78
N VAL A 179 16.84 -17.17 -10.77
CA VAL A 179 17.02 -17.78 -9.44
C VAL A 179 15.65 -17.88 -8.77
N GLY A 180 15.24 -19.09 -8.38
CA GLY A 180 13.99 -19.33 -7.65
C GLY A 180 14.03 -18.76 -6.23
N LEU A 181 12.92 -18.16 -5.79
CA LEU A 181 12.80 -17.43 -4.53
C LEU A 181 11.55 -17.86 -3.77
N THR A 182 11.70 -18.05 -2.46
CA THR A 182 10.56 -18.26 -1.54
C THR A 182 10.74 -17.40 -0.29
N LEU A 183 9.75 -16.57 0.00
CA LEU A 183 9.65 -15.80 1.23
C LEU A 183 8.66 -16.49 2.16
N SER A 184 9.09 -16.76 3.40
CA SER A 184 8.28 -17.41 4.43
C SER A 184 8.39 -16.70 5.77
N THR A 185 7.42 -16.95 6.65
CA THR A 185 7.57 -16.68 8.10
C THR A 185 8.65 -17.58 8.69
N VAL A 186 9.17 -17.25 9.87
CA VAL A 186 10.14 -18.10 10.59
C VAL A 186 9.57 -19.48 10.93
N ASP A 187 8.25 -19.58 11.09
CA ASP A 187 7.53 -20.83 11.36
C ASP A 187 7.34 -21.70 10.10
N GLY A 188 7.68 -21.17 8.93
CA GLY A 188 7.69 -21.91 7.65
C GLY A 188 6.49 -21.63 6.74
N ASP A 189 5.55 -20.80 7.14
CA ASP A 189 4.41 -20.44 6.28
C ASP A 189 4.88 -19.63 5.09
N VAL A 190 4.53 -20.07 3.88
CA VAL A 190 4.91 -19.38 2.64
C VAL A 190 4.11 -18.09 2.51
N VAL A 191 4.83 -16.97 2.43
CA VAL A 191 4.27 -15.63 2.21
C VAL A 191 4.20 -15.30 0.73
N ALA A 192 5.27 -15.59 -0.03
CA ALA A 192 5.32 -15.36 -1.47
C ALA A 192 6.41 -16.21 -2.14
N THR A 193 6.27 -16.43 -3.44
CA THR A 193 7.27 -17.10 -4.31
C THR A 193 7.51 -16.28 -5.56
N GLY A 194 8.69 -16.42 -6.16
CA GLY A 194 9.02 -15.75 -7.42
C GLY A 194 10.35 -16.22 -8.00
N SER A 195 10.83 -15.50 -9.01
CA SER A 195 12.16 -15.72 -9.57
C SER A 195 12.79 -14.40 -9.98
N THR A 196 14.12 -14.32 -10.02
CA THR A 196 14.81 -13.13 -10.50
C THR A 196 14.59 -12.88 -11.99
N ASP A 197 14.42 -11.61 -12.34
CA ASP A 197 14.24 -11.12 -13.71
C ASP A 197 15.57 -11.03 -14.48
N THR A 198 15.54 -10.40 -15.67
CA THR A 198 16.71 -10.24 -16.54
C THR A 198 17.80 -9.32 -15.96
N ASP A 199 17.46 -8.48 -14.97
CA ASP A 199 18.42 -7.69 -14.19
C ASP A 199 18.74 -8.39 -12.85
N GLY A 200 18.39 -9.66 -12.69
CA GLY A 200 18.67 -10.43 -11.48
C GLY A 200 17.85 -9.97 -10.26
N ARG A 201 16.78 -9.20 -10.47
CA ARG A 201 15.98 -8.59 -9.40
C ARG A 201 14.65 -9.30 -9.22
N ALA A 202 14.08 -9.17 -8.04
CA ALA A 202 12.70 -9.54 -7.78
C ALA A 202 12.12 -8.69 -6.65
N ALA A 203 10.80 -8.54 -6.66
CA ALA A 203 10.01 -8.05 -5.54
C ALA A 203 9.07 -9.17 -5.07
N LEU A 204 9.06 -9.45 -3.76
CA LEU A 204 8.27 -10.51 -3.15
C LEU A 204 7.43 -9.98 -1.99
N GLY A 205 6.35 -10.71 -1.74
CA GLY A 205 5.45 -10.49 -0.62
C GLY A 205 4.24 -9.65 -0.99
N PRO A 206 3.25 -9.59 -0.07
CA PRO A 206 2.12 -8.68 -0.18
C PRO A 206 2.58 -7.22 -0.03
N ASP A 207 1.67 -6.28 -0.33
CA ASP A 207 1.87 -4.85 -0.08
C ASP A 207 2.23 -4.53 1.39
N VAL A 208 1.90 -5.43 2.31
CA VAL A 208 2.15 -5.33 3.75
C VAL A 208 2.84 -6.61 4.25
N LEU A 209 4.16 -6.56 4.40
CA LEU A 209 4.90 -7.59 5.13
C LEU A 209 4.70 -7.42 6.64
N ALA A 210 4.40 -8.52 7.34
CA ALA A 210 4.24 -8.51 8.78
C ALA A 210 5.57 -8.14 9.47
N ARG A 211 5.49 -7.41 10.59
CA ARG A 211 6.68 -7.02 11.37
C ARG A 211 7.17 -8.15 12.26
N THR A 212 7.58 -9.24 11.63
CA THR A 212 8.05 -10.44 12.31
C THR A 212 9.36 -10.91 11.69
N ASP A 213 9.85 -12.05 12.17
CA ASP A 213 11.00 -12.71 11.57
C ASP A 213 10.56 -13.46 10.31
N HIS A 214 11.32 -13.26 9.24
CA HIS A 214 11.08 -13.84 7.93
C HIS A 214 12.34 -14.53 7.41
N VAL A 215 12.14 -15.44 6.47
CA VAL A 215 13.20 -16.18 5.79
C VAL A 215 13.02 -16.02 4.29
N LEU A 216 14.04 -15.49 3.61
CA LEU A 216 14.13 -15.51 2.15
C LEU A 216 15.06 -16.65 1.73
N ARG A 217 14.52 -17.60 0.99
CA ARG A 217 15.23 -18.72 0.39
C ARG A 217 15.54 -18.45 -1.08
N PHE A 218 16.77 -18.71 -1.48
CA PHE A 218 17.28 -18.68 -2.84
C PHE A 218 17.64 -20.09 -3.30
N ASP A 219 17.06 -20.56 -4.40
CA ASP A 219 17.32 -21.89 -4.96
C ASP A 219 18.60 -21.91 -5.82
N THR A 220 19.75 -21.74 -5.16
CA THR A 220 21.07 -21.64 -5.80
C THR A 220 21.52 -22.95 -6.45
N GLY A 221 21.15 -24.09 -5.89
CA GLY A 221 21.46 -25.41 -6.44
C GLY A 221 20.85 -25.61 -7.84
N PRO A 222 19.51 -25.54 -7.98
CA PRO A 222 18.86 -25.59 -9.29
C PRO A 222 19.40 -24.56 -10.29
N TYR A 223 19.66 -23.32 -9.85
CA TYR A 223 20.25 -22.27 -10.70
C TYR A 223 21.61 -22.67 -11.28
N PHE A 224 22.57 -23.09 -10.46
CA PHE A 224 23.90 -23.48 -10.94
C PHE A 224 23.88 -24.80 -11.73
N ALA A 225 23.01 -25.74 -11.36
CA ALA A 225 22.83 -26.99 -12.10
C ALA A 225 22.37 -26.74 -13.54
N ALA A 226 21.45 -25.79 -13.76
CA ALA A 226 21.01 -25.41 -15.11
C ALA A 226 22.14 -24.83 -15.98
N ALA A 227 23.14 -24.20 -15.35
CA ALA A 227 24.33 -23.68 -16.02
C ALA A 227 25.47 -24.71 -16.15
N GLY A 228 25.29 -25.94 -15.65
CA GLY A 228 26.36 -26.96 -15.64
C GLY A 228 27.52 -26.62 -14.70
N VAL A 229 27.30 -25.74 -13.72
CA VAL A 229 28.34 -25.29 -12.78
C VAL A 229 28.18 -26.05 -11.45
N PRO A 230 29.23 -26.73 -10.95
CA PRO A 230 29.19 -27.31 -9.61
C PRO A 230 29.06 -26.21 -8.54
N THR A 231 28.16 -26.40 -7.57
CA THR A 231 27.99 -25.49 -6.42
C THR A 231 28.02 -26.25 -5.10
N PHE A 232 28.53 -25.60 -4.07
CA PHE A 232 28.50 -26.11 -2.69
C PHE A 232 27.18 -25.83 -1.97
N HIS A 233 26.42 -24.82 -2.43
CA HIS A 233 25.19 -24.38 -1.77
C HIS A 233 23.97 -24.91 -2.52
N PRO A 234 23.26 -25.95 -1.99
CA PRO A 234 22.03 -26.43 -2.63
C PRO A 234 20.93 -25.37 -2.61
N PHE A 235 20.96 -24.48 -1.62
CA PHE A 235 20.15 -23.28 -1.49
C PHE A 235 20.82 -22.35 -0.48
N VAL A 236 20.42 -21.08 -0.47
CA VAL A 236 20.81 -20.10 0.54
C VAL A 236 19.56 -19.59 1.24
N THR A 237 19.59 -19.51 2.56
CA THR A 237 18.52 -18.89 3.36
C THR A 237 19.06 -17.70 4.11
N VAL A 238 18.37 -16.56 3.98
CA VAL A 238 18.65 -15.35 4.74
C VAL A 238 17.46 -15.11 5.66
N ALA A 239 17.67 -15.29 6.96
CA ALA A 239 16.71 -14.91 7.98
C ALA A 239 16.91 -13.43 8.33
N PHE A 240 15.83 -12.66 8.41
CA PHE A 240 15.87 -11.23 8.73
C PHE A 240 14.62 -10.82 9.51
N ARG A 241 14.73 -9.73 10.26
CA ARG A 241 13.63 -9.15 11.02
C ARG A 241 13.06 -7.94 10.31
N VAL A 242 11.74 -7.89 10.21
CA VAL A 242 11.00 -6.72 9.74
C VAL A 242 10.58 -5.89 10.96
N THR A 243 11.11 -4.68 11.11
CA THR A 243 10.81 -3.79 12.25
C THR A 243 10.09 -2.50 11.87
N GLY A 244 10.31 -1.98 10.66
CA GLY A 244 9.95 -0.61 10.25
C GLY A 244 8.82 -0.52 9.22
N THR A 245 8.74 0.62 8.52
CA THR A 245 7.97 0.82 7.25
C THR A 245 8.90 1.08 6.06
N GLU A 246 10.20 1.07 6.31
CA GLU A 246 11.24 1.35 5.33
C GLU A 246 11.36 0.21 4.32
N HIS A 247 11.70 0.56 3.08
CA HIS A 247 11.93 -0.41 2.01
C HIS A 247 12.96 -1.46 2.45
N LEU A 248 12.64 -2.74 2.22
CA LEU A 248 13.49 -3.85 2.58
C LEU A 248 14.18 -4.38 1.34
N HIS A 249 15.51 -4.20 1.30
CA HIS A 249 16.34 -4.79 0.26
C HIS A 249 17.28 -5.85 0.85
N VAL A 250 17.15 -7.10 0.41
CA VAL A 250 18.02 -8.22 0.83
C VAL A 250 18.70 -8.82 -0.40
N PRO A 251 19.84 -8.26 -0.85
CA PRO A 251 20.57 -8.74 -2.02
C PRO A 251 21.44 -9.96 -1.69
N LEU A 252 21.80 -10.71 -2.73
CA LEU A 252 22.72 -11.84 -2.64
C LEU A 252 23.84 -11.68 -3.67
N LEU A 253 25.08 -11.54 -3.19
CA LEU A 253 26.27 -11.70 -4.01
C LEU A 253 26.63 -13.18 -3.99
N LEU A 254 26.46 -13.85 -5.13
CA LEU A 254 26.48 -15.31 -5.25
C LEU A 254 27.66 -15.78 -6.09
N SER A 255 28.42 -16.73 -5.55
CA SER A 255 29.37 -17.56 -6.31
C SER A 255 29.10 -19.03 -6.00
N PRO A 256 29.65 -19.97 -6.78
CA PRO A 256 29.33 -21.38 -6.56
C PRO A 256 29.77 -21.93 -5.19
N PHE A 257 30.73 -21.28 -4.53
CA PHE A 257 31.33 -21.76 -3.26
C PHE A 257 31.35 -20.70 -2.14
N ALA A 258 30.76 -19.54 -2.36
CA ALA A 258 30.65 -18.48 -1.36
C ALA A 258 29.48 -17.56 -1.71
N TYR A 259 28.90 -16.93 -0.70
CA TYR A 259 27.93 -15.87 -0.88
C TYR A 259 28.11 -14.80 0.20
N SER A 260 27.59 -13.60 -0.08
CA SER A 260 27.40 -12.56 0.92
C SER A 260 26.06 -11.87 0.74
N THR A 261 25.53 -11.34 1.84
CA THR A 261 24.27 -10.61 1.91
C THR A 261 24.44 -9.44 2.88
N TYR A 262 23.57 -8.45 2.78
CA TYR A 262 23.50 -7.32 3.70
C TYR A 262 22.09 -6.76 3.71
N ARG A 263 21.81 -5.77 4.56
CA ARG A 263 20.58 -4.98 4.51
C ARG A 263 20.81 -3.78 3.61
N GLY A 264 20.19 -3.77 2.43
CA GLY A 264 20.17 -2.60 1.55
C GLY A 264 19.11 -1.58 1.96
N SER A 265 19.26 -0.37 1.44
CA SER A 265 18.30 0.74 1.53
C SER A 265 17.40 0.80 0.30
#